data_AF-A0A392T5J6-F1
#
_entry.id   AF-A0A392T5J6-F1
#
_cell.length_a   1.000
_cell.length_b   1.000
_cell.length_c   1.000
_cell.angle_alpha   90.00
_cell.angle_beta   90.00
_cell.angle_gamma   90.00
#
_symmetry.space_group_name_H-M   'P 1'
#
loop_
_entity.id
_entity.type
_entity.pdbx_description
1 polymer ?
#
loop_
_entity_poly.entity_id
_entity_poly.type
_entity_poly.pdbx_seq_one_letter_code
_entity_poly.pdbx_strand_id
1 'polypeptide(L)' 'YVEIPSDSGITFNEQPKMKAVEIAEKAKEAILSGKFDQIRVNLPNGDMVGHTGDIEATIVACKAA' A
#
# COMPACT_ATOMS: atom_id res chain seq x y z
N TYR A 1 7.99 14.66 -0.16
CA TYR A 1 6.79 13.81 -0.05
C TYR A 1 6.51 13.24 -1.42
N VAL A 2 6.16 11.96 -1.49
CA VAL A 2 5.81 11.26 -2.73
C VAL A 2 4.45 10.61 -2.49
N GLU A 3 3.50 10.89 -3.38
CA GLU A 3 2.15 10.34 -3.34
C GLU A 3 1.98 9.30 -4.45
N ILE A 4 1.41 8.15 -4.09
CA ILE A 4 0.96 7.14 -5.04
C ILE A 4 -0.57 7.14 -5.01
N PRO A 5 -1.24 7.69 -6.05
CA PRO A 5 -2.69 7.78 -6.07
C PRO A 5 -3.34 6.41 -5.97
N SER A 6 -4.35 6.28 -5.11
CA SER A 6 -5.16 5.07 -5.02
C SER A 6 -6.06 4.91 -6.24
N ASP A 7 -6.52 3.68 -6.46
CA ASP A 7 -7.53 3.39 -7.48
C ASP A 7 -8.83 4.13 -7.17
N SER A 8 -9.54 4.55 -8.22
CA SER A 8 -10.77 5.33 -8.12
C SER A 8 -11.95 4.58 -8.75
N GLY A 9 -13.13 4.74 -8.17
CA GLY A 9 -14.37 4.14 -8.70
C GLY A 9 -14.56 2.65 -8.41
N ILE A 10 -13.73 2.07 -7.52
CA ILE A 10 -13.81 0.67 -7.08
C ILE A 10 -13.81 0.59 -5.55
N THR A 11 -14.37 -0.49 -4.99
CA THR A 11 -14.23 -0.78 -3.56
C THR A 11 -12.90 -1.48 -3.29
N PHE A 12 -12.28 -1.24 -2.12
CA PHE A 12 -10.92 -1.74 -1.87
C PHE A 12 -10.78 -3.26 -1.89
N ASN A 13 -11.84 -4.01 -1.58
CA ASN A 13 -11.83 -5.47 -1.65
C ASN A 13 -11.77 -6.02 -3.09
N GLU A 14 -12.12 -5.22 -4.11
CA GLU A 14 -11.95 -5.62 -5.53
C GLU A 14 -10.47 -5.61 -5.95
N GLN A 15 -9.67 -4.75 -5.33
CA GLN A 15 -8.21 -4.69 -5.52
C GLN A 15 -7.48 -4.63 -4.17
N PRO A 16 -7.42 -5.75 -3.43
CA PRO A 16 -6.99 -5.76 -2.03
C PRO A 16 -5.51 -5.40 -1.82
N LYS A 17 -4.69 -5.49 -2.88
CA LYS A 17 -3.28 -5.07 -2.82
C LYS A 17 -3.13 -3.54 -2.86
N MET A 18 -4.16 -2.83 -3.30
CA MET A 18 -4.13 -1.40 -3.60
C MET A 18 -2.82 -1.03 -4.30
N LYS A 19 -2.07 -0.08 -3.74
CA LYS A 19 -0.78 0.40 -4.25
C LYS A 19 0.41 -0.06 -3.42
N ALA A 20 0.27 -1.10 -2.60
CA ALA A 20 1.33 -1.55 -1.68
C ALA A 20 2.66 -1.81 -2.41
N VAL A 21 2.62 -2.48 -3.56
CA VAL A 21 3.81 -2.78 -4.37
C VAL A 21 4.46 -1.52 -4.94
N GLU A 22 3.67 -0.59 -5.47
CA GLU A 22 4.18 0.67 -6.03
C GLU A 22 4.80 1.55 -4.92
N ILE A 23 4.16 1.60 -3.75
CA ILE A 23 4.69 2.29 -2.57
C ILE A 23 6.01 1.65 -2.12
N ALA A 24 6.09 0.31 -2.07
CA ALA A 24 7.29 -0.42 -1.70
C ALA A 24 8.45 -0.18 -2.68
N GLU A 25 8.17 -0.12 -3.98
CA GLU A 25 9.19 0.19 -4.99
C GLU A 25 9.73 1.62 -4.82
N LYS A 26 8.87 2.62 -4.55
CA LYS A 26 9.33 3.98 -4.24
C LYS A 26 10.10 4.08 -2.93
N ALA A 27 9.69 3.32 -1.91
CA ALA A 27 10.45 3.23 -0.68
C ALA A 27 11.84 2.62 -0.94
N LYS A 28 11.94 1.55 -1.73
CA LYS A 28 13.19 0.93 -2.14
C LYS A 28 14.10 1.90 -2.88
N GLU A 29 13.57 2.63 -3.87
CA GLU A 29 14.32 3.66 -4.60
C GLU A 29 14.86 4.74 -3.63
N ALA A 30 14.04 5.20 -2.69
CA ALA A 30 14.45 6.21 -1.71
C ALA A 30 15.55 5.68 -0.78
N ILE A 31 15.42 4.45 -0.27
CA ILE A 31 16.42 3.78 0.58
C ILE A 31 17.74 3.65 -0.16
N LEU A 32 17.72 3.09 -1.38
CA LEU A 32 18.92 2.83 -2.18
C LEU A 32 19.59 4.13 -2.66
N SER A 33 18.86 5.25 -2.70
CA SER A 33 19.44 6.54 -3.11
C SER A 33 20.45 7.11 -2.13
N GLY A 34 20.40 6.73 -0.84
CA GLY A 34 21.24 7.30 0.22
C GLY A 34 21.00 8.80 0.50
N LYS A 35 19.94 9.40 -0.05
CA LYS A 35 19.68 10.86 0.03
C LYS A 35 18.93 11.30 1.30
N PHE A 36 18.39 10.36 2.07
CA PHE A 36 17.50 10.65 3.18
C PHE A 36 18.02 10.01 4.46
N ASP A 37 18.12 10.81 5.53
CA ASP A 37 18.48 10.31 6.87
C ASP A 37 17.35 9.47 7.49
N GLN A 38 16.09 9.75 7.11
CA GLN A 38 14.91 9.02 7.54
C GLN A 38 13.88 8.93 6.42
N ILE A 39 13.25 7.75 6.29
CA ILE A 39 12.16 7.49 5.35
C ILE A 39 10.97 6.97 6.14
N ARG A 40 9.76 7.49 5.86
CA ARG A 40 8.51 7.06 6.47
C ARG A 40 7.53 6.66 5.38
N VAL A 41 6.91 5.50 5.56
CA VAL A 41 6.03 4.87 4.57
C VAL A 41 4.74 4.45 5.26
N ASN A 42 3.62 4.59 4.57
CA ASN A 42 2.33 4.01 4.97
C ASN A 42 1.92 2.96 3.94
N LEU A 43 1.57 1.76 4.39
CA LEU A 43 0.97 0.70 3.58
C LEU A 43 -0.49 0.53 4.04
N PRO A 44 -1.44 1.23 3.38
CA PRO A 44 -2.80 1.37 3.91
C PRO A 44 -3.70 0.16 3.62
N ASN A 45 -3.28 -0.75 2.74
CA ASN A 45 -4.08 -1.86 2.23
C ASN A 45 -4.72 -2.72 3.33
N GLY A 46 -3.98 -3.06 4.40
CA GLY A 46 -4.56 -3.87 5.49
C GLY A 46 -5.74 -3.19 6.19
N ASP A 47 -5.62 -1.90 6.48
CA ASP A 47 -6.64 -1.10 7.16
C ASP A 47 -7.85 -0.84 6.24
N MET A 48 -7.58 -0.30 5.05
CA MET A 48 -8.63 0.09 4.11
C MET A 48 -9.45 -1.11 3.61
N VAL A 49 -8.81 -2.27 3.39
CA VAL A 49 -9.51 -3.50 3.00
C VAL A 49 -10.19 -4.14 4.21
N GLY A 50 -9.56 -4.11 5.40
CA GLY A 50 -10.18 -4.60 6.64
C GLY A 50 -11.51 -3.93 6.96
N HIS A 51 -11.62 -2.62 6.68
CA HIS A 51 -12.85 -1.86 6.84
C HIS A 51 -14.00 -2.29 5.91
N THR A 52 -13.74 -3.09 4.87
CA THR A 52 -14.79 -3.68 4.01
C THR A 52 -15.51 -4.86 4.66
N GLY A 53 -14.89 -5.49 5.68
CA GLY A 53 -15.42 -6.71 6.32
C GLY A 53 -15.21 -8.00 5.51
N ASP A 54 -14.55 -7.93 4.36
CA ASP A 54 -14.22 -9.10 3.54
C ASP A 54 -12.93 -9.76 4.04
N ILE A 55 -13.07 -10.90 4.74
CA ILE A 55 -11.94 -11.60 5.36
C ILE A 55 -10.93 -12.12 4.34
N GLU A 56 -11.39 -12.64 3.20
CA GLU A 56 -10.51 -13.21 2.18
C GLU A 56 -9.72 -12.10 1.49
N ALA A 57 -10.38 -11.00 1.14
CA ALA A 57 -9.71 -9.83 0.59
C ALA A 57 -8.71 -9.23 1.60
N THR A 58 -9.07 -9.18 2.88
CA THR A 58 -8.18 -8.67 3.95
C THR A 58 -6.94 -9.54 4.11
N ILE A 59 -7.06 -10.88 4.04
CA ILE A 59 -5.91 -11.79 4.04
C ILE A 59 -4.98 -11.49 2.86
N VAL A 60 -5.54 -11.27 1.66
CA VAL A 60 -4.74 -10.90 0.48
C VAL A 60 -4.07 -9.54 0.68
N ALA A 61 -4.77 -8.57 1.24
CA ALA A 61 -4.23 -7.25 1.55
C ALA A 61 -3.03 -7.36 2.49
N CYS A 62 -3.18 -8.05 3.63
CA CYS A 62 -2.10 -8.23 4.60
C CYS A 62 -0.89 -9.00 4.03
N LYS A 63 -1.10 -9.99 3.14
CA LYS A 63 -0.01 -10.74 2.49
C LYS A 63 0.77 -9.94 1.45
N ALA A 64 0.19 -8.85 0.95
CA ALA A 64 0.82 -7.99 -0.04
C ALA A 64 1.67 -6.86 0.57
N ALA A 65 1.53 -6.62 1.88
CA ALA A 65 2.30 -5.63 2.63
C ALA A 65 3.71 -6.13 2.98
#